data_AF-A0A951PC94-F1
#
_entry.id   AF-A0A951PC94-F1
#
_cell.length_a   1.000
_cell.length_b   1.000
_cell.length_c   1.000
_cell.angle_alpha   90.00
_cell.angle_beta   90.00
_cell.angle_gamma   90.00
#
_symmetry.space_group_name_H-M   'P 1'
#
loop_
_entity.id
_entity.type
_entity.pdbx_description
1 polymer ?
#
loop_
_entity_poly.entity_id
_entity_poly.type
_entity_poly.pdbx_seq_one_letter_code
_entity_poly.pdbx_strand_id
1 'polypeptide(L)'
;MEIDEHERRQIKASSEEQIMTGQPNDYPNDYSEPDLWQKLSQFAKQAGQNVVEKALTLYYAAQRPETPLWAKAVIYSSLAYFVLPADAIPDFTPIVGYTDDLSAIASAMTAVAFSITPEVKAAAKQQAAAWFGANATSDSSPESPNAHPIREISIE
;
A
#
# COMPACT_ATOMS: atom_id res chain seq x y z
N MET A 1 1.23 -67.95 -30.62
CA MET A 1 1.49 -67.64 -29.20
C MET A 1 0.27 -66.87 -28.71
N GLU A 2 -0.67 -67.61 -28.13
CA GLU A 2 -1.99 -67.11 -27.75
C GLU A 2 -1.88 -66.66 -26.30
N ILE A 3 -1.98 -65.34 -26.08
CA ILE A 3 -1.81 -64.74 -24.76
C ILE A 3 -3.00 -65.19 -23.89
N ASP A 4 -2.70 -65.86 -22.78
CA ASP A 4 -3.70 -66.40 -21.85
C ASP A 4 -4.56 -65.27 -21.29
N GLU A 5 -5.85 -65.54 -21.09
CA GLU A 5 -6.81 -64.54 -20.62
C GLU A 5 -6.47 -64.05 -19.21
N HIS A 6 -5.77 -64.87 -18.43
CA HIS A 6 -5.20 -64.47 -17.14
C HIS A 6 -4.07 -63.45 -17.27
N GLU A 7 -3.17 -63.59 -18.24
CA GLU A 7 -2.12 -62.60 -18.49
C GLU A 7 -2.73 -61.26 -18.95
N ARG A 8 -3.75 -61.29 -19.80
CA ARG A 8 -4.48 -60.07 -20.21
C ARG A 8 -5.10 -59.33 -19.03
N ARG A 9 -5.66 -60.07 -18.06
CA ARG A 9 -6.26 -59.47 -16.85
C ARG A 9 -5.21 -58.89 -15.91
N GLN A 10 -4.04 -59.53 -15.79
CA GLN A 10 -2.94 -58.97 -15.00
C GLN A 10 -2.32 -57.72 -15.62
N ILE A 11 -2.13 -57.70 -16.95
CA ILE A 11 -1.63 -56.51 -17.65
C ILE A 11 -2.62 -55.35 -17.52
N LYS A 12 -3.93 -55.63 -17.61
CA LYS A 12 -4.96 -54.62 -17.46
C LYS A 12 -5.01 -54.08 -16.02
N ALA A 13 -5.00 -54.95 -15.01
CA ALA A 13 -5.00 -54.54 -13.60
C ALA A 13 -3.74 -53.75 -13.22
N SER A 14 -2.55 -54.19 -13.66
CA SER A 14 -1.29 -53.48 -13.43
C SER A 14 -1.25 -52.12 -14.14
N SER A 15 -1.85 -52.03 -15.32
CA SER A 15 -1.97 -50.75 -16.03
C SER A 15 -2.93 -49.83 -15.29
N GLU A 16 -4.11 -50.32 -14.88
CA GLU A 16 -5.14 -49.55 -14.15
C GLU A 16 -4.66 -49.07 -12.77
N GLU A 17 -3.86 -49.87 -12.07
CA GLU A 17 -3.24 -49.49 -10.80
C GLU A 17 -2.17 -48.40 -10.99
N GLN A 18 -1.39 -48.43 -12.08
CA GLN A 18 -0.44 -47.36 -12.44
C GLN A 18 -1.13 -46.03 -12.83
N ILE A 19 -2.31 -46.06 -13.47
CA ILE A 19 -3.06 -44.82 -13.79
C ILE A 19 -3.77 -44.25 -12.56
N MET A 20 -4.13 -45.08 -11.57
CA MET A 20 -4.81 -44.66 -10.34
C MET A 20 -3.82 -44.20 -9.24
N THR A 21 -2.58 -44.67 -9.27
CA THR A 21 -1.51 -44.30 -8.30
C THR A 21 -0.67 -43.11 -8.73
N GLY A 22 -0.98 -42.49 -9.89
CA GLY A 22 -0.40 -41.22 -10.31
C GLY A 22 -0.64 -40.14 -9.27
N GLN A 23 0.35 -39.90 -8.41
CA GLN A 23 0.32 -38.85 -7.40
C GLN A 23 0.06 -37.51 -8.08
N PRO A 24 -1.05 -36.81 -7.79
CA PRO A 24 -1.32 -35.50 -8.38
C PRO A 24 -0.57 -34.44 -7.58
N ASN A 25 0.76 -34.50 -7.58
CA ASN A 25 1.62 -33.52 -6.92
C ASN A 25 2.66 -33.00 -7.92
N ASP A 26 2.17 -32.42 -9.00
CA ASP A 26 2.96 -31.62 -9.93
C ASP A 26 2.35 -30.21 -10.07
N TYR A 27 1.80 -29.70 -8.97
CA TYR A 27 1.61 -28.25 -8.83
C TYR A 27 2.99 -27.67 -8.52
N PRO A 28 3.58 -26.83 -9.39
CA PRO A 28 4.81 -26.14 -9.06
C PRO A 28 4.55 -25.34 -7.78
N ASN A 29 5.18 -25.80 -6.70
CA ASN A 29 5.18 -25.20 -5.37
C ASN A 29 6.03 -23.93 -5.37
N ASP A 30 5.68 -22.99 -6.24
CA ASP A 30 6.38 -21.70 -6.44
C ASP A 30 5.61 -20.55 -5.80
N TYR A 31 4.57 -20.87 -5.03
CA TYR A 31 3.81 -19.93 -4.23
C TYR A 31 4.13 -20.15 -2.76
N SER A 32 5.06 -19.36 -2.23
CA SER A 32 5.27 -19.28 -0.80
C SER A 32 4.46 -18.12 -0.22
N GLU A 33 3.69 -18.38 0.84
CA GLU A 33 2.97 -17.35 1.59
C GLU A 33 3.88 -16.16 2.02
N PRO A 34 5.15 -16.36 2.42
CA PRO A 34 6.07 -15.26 2.67
C PRO A 34 6.31 -14.34 1.47
N ASP A 35 6.42 -14.88 0.26
CA ASP A 35 6.61 -14.09 -0.96
C ASP A 35 5.39 -13.23 -1.29
N LEU A 36 4.18 -13.73 -0.98
CA LEU A 36 2.95 -12.94 -1.10
C LEU A 36 3.01 -11.72 -0.18
N TRP A 37 3.25 -11.93 1.11
CA TRP A 37 3.28 -10.85 2.10
C TRP A 37 4.37 -9.82 1.77
N GLN A 38 5.53 -10.28 1.32
CA GLN A 38 6.61 -9.40 0.87
C GLN A 38 6.19 -8.55 -0.34
N LYS A 39 5.60 -9.17 -1.37
CA LYS A 39 5.11 -8.44 -2.54
C LYS A 39 4.03 -7.43 -2.16
N LEU A 40 3.06 -7.83 -1.35
CA LEU A 40 1.98 -6.94 -0.88
C LEU A 40 2.53 -5.74 -0.10
N SER A 41 3.46 -5.97 0.82
CA SER A 41 4.11 -4.91 1.59
C SER A 41 4.87 -3.92 0.68
N GLN A 42 5.61 -4.44 -0.31
CA GLN A 42 6.31 -3.61 -1.29
C GLN A 42 5.34 -2.76 -2.12
N PHE A 43 4.24 -3.36 -2.59
CA PHE A 43 3.20 -2.63 -3.32
C PHE A 43 2.51 -1.57 -2.45
N ALA A 44 2.15 -1.91 -1.21
CA ALA A 44 1.54 -0.96 -0.27
C ALA A 44 2.47 0.23 0.02
N LYS A 45 3.75 -0.04 0.25
CA LYS A 45 4.78 1.00 0.44
C LYS A 45 4.90 1.89 -0.79
N GLN A 46 5.00 1.30 -1.98
CA GLN A 46 5.14 2.04 -3.22
C GLN A 46 3.88 2.86 -3.55
N ALA A 47 2.70 2.28 -3.38
CA ALA A 47 1.43 2.96 -3.59
C ALA A 47 1.25 4.11 -2.60
N GLY A 48 1.49 3.86 -1.30
CA GLY A 48 1.44 4.87 -0.25
C GLY A 48 2.40 6.03 -0.53
N GLN A 49 3.64 5.73 -0.93
CA GLN A 49 4.62 6.77 -1.28
C GLN A 49 4.14 7.64 -2.44
N ASN A 50 3.59 7.04 -3.49
CA ASN A 50 3.07 7.77 -4.65
C ASN A 50 1.88 8.67 -4.30
N VAL A 51 0.95 8.17 -3.47
CA VAL A 51 -0.22 8.94 -3.03
C VAL A 51 0.22 10.12 -2.16
N VAL A 52 1.10 9.88 -1.20
CA VAL A 52 1.66 10.92 -0.33
C VAL A 52 2.43 11.97 -1.13
N GLU A 53 3.25 11.57 -2.11
CA GLU A 53 3.96 12.51 -2.98
C GLU A 53 2.99 13.44 -3.73
N LYS A 54 1.87 12.91 -4.23
CA LYS A 54 0.83 13.73 -4.91
C LYS A 54 0.14 14.69 -3.95
N ALA A 55 -0.22 14.24 -2.75
CA ALA A 55 -0.82 15.10 -1.73
C ALA A 55 0.15 16.22 -1.31
N LEU A 56 1.42 15.90 -1.11
CA LEU A 56 2.47 16.88 -0.80
C LEU A 56 2.71 17.86 -1.94
N THR A 57 2.63 17.41 -3.19
CA THR A 57 2.72 18.27 -4.38
C THR A 57 1.63 19.33 -4.36
N LEU A 58 0.38 18.95 -4.07
CA LEU A 58 -0.73 19.88 -3.93
C LEU A 58 -0.50 20.83 -2.75
N TYR A 59 -0.14 20.31 -1.59
CA TYR A 59 0.12 21.10 -0.38
C TYR A 59 1.19 22.18 -0.62
N TYR A 60 2.33 21.81 -1.19
CA TYR A 60 3.40 22.76 -1.49
C TYR A 60 3.02 23.75 -2.60
N ALA A 61 2.21 23.35 -3.58
CA ALA A 61 1.63 24.29 -4.53
C ALA A 61 0.77 25.35 -3.81
N ALA A 62 -0.12 24.95 -2.89
CA ALA A 62 -0.97 25.89 -2.16
C ALA A 62 -0.22 26.86 -1.23
N GLN A 63 0.97 26.47 -0.74
CA GLN A 63 1.81 27.32 0.10
C GLN A 63 2.46 28.48 -0.65
N ARG A 64 2.57 28.40 -1.97
CA ARG A 64 3.21 29.45 -2.76
C ARG A 64 2.39 30.74 -2.75
N PRO A 65 3.04 31.91 -2.66
CA PRO A 65 2.34 33.19 -2.70
C PRO A 65 1.75 33.48 -4.10
N GLU A 66 2.34 32.94 -5.16
CA GLU A 66 1.86 33.12 -6.53
C GLU A 66 0.60 32.29 -6.86
N THR A 67 0.23 31.32 -6.01
CA THR A 67 -0.94 30.48 -6.27
C THR A 67 -2.23 31.26 -6.01
N PRO A 68 -3.14 31.36 -7.00
CA PRO A 68 -4.41 32.07 -6.84
C PRO A 68 -5.26 31.51 -5.68
N LEU A 69 -6.01 32.38 -5.00
CA LEU A 69 -6.80 31.99 -3.83
C LEU A 69 -7.82 30.89 -4.14
N TRP A 70 -8.46 30.94 -5.31
CA TRP A 70 -9.40 29.89 -5.74
C TRP A 70 -8.70 28.53 -5.90
N ALA A 71 -7.45 28.50 -6.36
CA ALA A 71 -6.68 27.28 -6.53
C ALA A 71 -6.26 26.71 -5.16
N LYS A 72 -5.89 27.57 -4.21
CA LYS A 72 -5.66 27.16 -2.82
C LYS A 72 -6.92 26.54 -2.20
N ALA A 73 -8.08 27.13 -2.44
CA ALA A 73 -9.35 26.59 -1.96
C ALA A 73 -9.64 25.19 -2.53
N VAL A 74 -9.43 24.97 -3.83
CA VAL A 74 -9.56 23.65 -4.47
C VAL A 74 -8.59 22.63 -3.86
N ILE A 75 -7.32 23.01 -3.70
CA ILE A 75 -6.29 22.14 -3.11
C ILE A 75 -6.66 21.75 -1.68
N TYR A 76 -6.95 22.72 -0.81
CA TYR A 76 -7.26 22.42 0.59
C TYR A 76 -8.55 21.63 0.75
N SER A 77 -9.55 21.87 -0.11
CA SER A 77 -10.78 21.07 -0.11
C SER A 77 -10.49 19.61 -0.49
N SER A 78 -9.67 19.38 -1.51
CA SER A 78 -9.25 18.03 -1.92
C SER A 78 -8.39 17.33 -0.86
N LEU A 79 -7.47 18.05 -0.21
CA LEU A 79 -6.62 17.49 0.85
C LEU A 79 -7.42 17.20 2.14
N ALA A 80 -8.35 18.08 2.51
CA ALA A 80 -9.24 17.85 3.64
C ALA A 80 -10.10 16.60 3.40
N TYR A 81 -10.65 16.46 2.20
CA TYR A 81 -11.40 15.25 1.82
C TYR A 81 -10.54 13.99 1.90
N PHE A 82 -9.29 14.04 1.42
CA PHE A 82 -8.37 12.91 1.45
C PHE A 82 -7.97 12.44 2.88
N VAL A 83 -7.84 13.34 3.84
CA VAL A 83 -7.39 13.02 5.21
C VAL A 83 -8.55 12.57 6.11
N LEU A 84 -9.77 13.00 5.83
CA LEU A 84 -10.92 12.68 6.65
C LEU A 84 -11.44 11.26 6.33
N PRO A 85 -11.43 10.32 7.29
CA PRO A 85 -12.00 9.00 7.08
C PRO A 85 -13.53 9.12 7.03
N ALA A 86 -14.11 9.22 5.83
CA ALA A 86 -15.55 9.11 5.55
C ALA A 86 -16.55 10.09 6.22
N ASP A 87 -16.20 10.86 7.26
CA ASP A 87 -17.17 11.64 8.05
C ASP A 87 -17.19 13.15 7.74
N ALA A 88 -17.67 13.49 6.54
CA ALA A 88 -18.31 14.80 6.30
C ALA A 88 -19.63 14.71 5.51
N ILE A 89 -19.98 13.55 4.94
CA ILE A 89 -21.29 13.30 4.34
C ILE A 89 -21.74 11.87 4.69
N PRO A 90 -22.62 11.71 5.69
CA PRO A 90 -23.32 10.45 5.91
C PRO A 90 -24.29 10.18 4.73
N ASP A 91 -24.24 8.93 4.23
CA ASP A 91 -25.13 8.21 3.31
C ASP A 91 -25.03 8.43 1.77
N PHE A 92 -24.71 7.35 1.02
CA PHE A 92 -25.62 6.65 0.07
C PHE A 92 -24.99 5.67 -0.95
N THR A 93 -23.68 5.37 -0.94
CA THR A 93 -23.12 4.40 -1.93
C THR A 93 -22.28 3.30 -1.27
N PRO A 94 -22.85 2.12 -0.95
CA PRO A 94 -22.13 1.05 -0.26
C PRO A 94 -21.04 0.33 -1.11
N ILE A 95 -20.60 0.91 -2.23
CA ILE A 95 -19.75 0.25 -3.24
C ILE A 95 -18.54 1.09 -3.71
N VAL A 96 -18.42 2.39 -3.38
CA VAL A 96 -17.34 3.25 -3.94
C VAL A 96 -16.69 4.10 -2.85
N GLY A 97 -15.68 3.56 -2.17
CA GLY A 97 -15.08 4.19 -0.99
C GLY A 97 -13.64 4.72 -1.12
N TYR A 98 -12.99 4.58 -2.29
CA TYR A 98 -11.59 5.01 -2.46
C TYR A 98 -11.26 5.60 -3.85
N THR A 99 -12.02 5.21 -4.88
CA THR A 99 -11.85 5.74 -6.24
C THR A 99 -12.16 7.24 -6.31
N ASP A 100 -13.12 7.70 -5.51
CA ASP A 100 -13.55 9.11 -5.47
C ASP A 100 -12.45 10.03 -4.91
N ASP A 101 -11.75 9.63 -3.83
CA ASP A 101 -10.66 10.41 -3.23
C ASP A 101 -9.46 10.60 -4.17
N LEU A 102 -9.09 9.52 -4.88
CA LEU A 102 -8.03 9.59 -5.89
C LEU A 102 -8.47 10.46 -7.08
N SER A 103 -9.74 10.44 -7.43
CA SER A 103 -10.30 11.30 -8.47
C SER A 103 -10.29 12.78 -8.05
N ALA A 104 -10.54 13.08 -6.77
CA ALA A 104 -10.47 14.43 -6.22
C ALA A 104 -9.03 14.98 -6.27
N ILE A 105 -8.04 14.21 -5.81
CA ILE A 105 -6.62 14.58 -5.91
C ILE A 105 -6.20 14.77 -7.37
N ALA A 106 -6.59 13.86 -8.27
CA ALA A 106 -6.28 13.96 -9.69
C ALA A 106 -6.91 15.20 -10.35
N SER A 107 -8.16 15.50 -10.00
CA SER A 107 -8.89 16.68 -10.48
C SER A 107 -8.25 17.97 -9.96
N ALA A 108 -7.88 18.02 -8.69
CA ALA A 108 -7.15 19.14 -8.10
C ALA A 108 -5.79 19.34 -8.79
N MET A 109 -5.01 18.28 -9.00
CA MET A 109 -3.74 18.35 -9.74
C MET A 109 -3.93 18.92 -11.15
N THR A 110 -4.96 18.48 -11.86
CA THR A 110 -5.29 19.00 -13.19
C THR A 110 -5.65 20.49 -13.14
N ALA A 111 -6.54 20.86 -12.22
CA ALA A 111 -7.01 22.23 -12.06
C ALA A 111 -5.90 23.21 -11.70
N VAL A 112 -4.90 22.77 -10.92
CA VAL A 112 -3.81 23.61 -10.42
C VAL A 112 -2.46 23.32 -11.08
N ALA A 113 -2.44 22.60 -12.21
CA ALA A 113 -1.21 22.18 -12.89
C ALA A 113 -0.25 23.35 -13.17
N PHE A 114 -0.81 24.54 -13.45
CA PHE A 114 -0.05 25.78 -13.68
C PHE A 114 0.74 26.26 -12.43
N SER A 115 0.36 25.83 -11.23
CA SER A 115 1.05 26.16 -9.96
C SER A 115 2.12 25.14 -9.57
N ILE A 116 2.17 23.98 -10.24
CA ILE A 116 3.09 22.88 -9.93
C ILE A 116 4.41 23.08 -10.68
N THR A 117 5.40 23.66 -10.01
CA THR A 117 6.74 23.88 -10.59
C THR A 117 7.69 22.70 -10.30
N PRO A 118 8.86 22.64 -10.97
CA PRO A 118 9.88 21.65 -10.65
C PRO A 118 10.29 21.64 -9.18
N GLU A 119 10.36 22.81 -8.54
CA GLU A 119 10.74 22.97 -7.13
C GLU A 119 9.68 22.36 -6.20
N VAL A 120 8.39 22.58 -6.50
CA VAL A 120 7.26 21.97 -5.77
C VAL A 120 7.32 20.45 -5.85
N LYS A 121 7.53 19.91 -7.06
CA LYS A 121 7.67 18.46 -7.28
C LYS A 121 8.88 17.89 -6.54
N ALA A 122 10.02 18.59 -6.58
CA ALA A 122 11.23 18.17 -5.90
C ALA A 122 11.04 18.13 -4.38
N ALA A 123 10.44 19.17 -3.79
CA ALA A 123 10.14 19.21 -2.36
C ALA A 123 9.18 18.09 -1.94
N ALA A 124 8.12 17.86 -2.71
CA ALA A 124 7.16 16.77 -2.47
C ALA A 124 7.83 15.39 -2.50
N LYS A 125 8.63 15.13 -3.54
CA LYS A 125 9.38 13.88 -3.70
C LYS A 125 10.38 13.67 -2.58
N GLN A 126 11.11 14.70 -2.18
CA GLN A 126 12.09 14.62 -1.09
C GLN A 126 11.40 14.28 0.23
N GLN A 127 10.30 14.95 0.55
CA GLN A 127 9.54 14.72 1.78
C GLN A 127 8.90 13.33 1.80
N ALA A 128 8.29 12.88 0.69
CA ALA A 128 7.76 11.53 0.57
C ALA A 128 8.86 10.47 0.71
N ALA A 129 10.01 10.66 0.05
CA ALA A 129 11.14 9.76 0.20
C ALA A 129 11.66 9.72 1.65
N ALA A 130 11.67 10.84 2.37
CA ALA A 130 12.05 10.87 3.78
C ALA A 130 11.10 10.03 4.65
N TRP A 131 9.78 10.17 4.47
CA TRP A 131 8.80 9.41 5.26
C TRP A 131 8.80 7.91 4.98
N PHE A 132 9.04 7.50 3.73
CA PHE A 132 9.03 6.09 3.34
C PHE A 132 10.43 5.44 3.36
N GLY A 133 11.50 6.25 3.41
CA GLY A 133 12.90 5.82 3.46
C GLY A 133 13.49 5.79 4.88
N ALA A 134 13.07 6.68 5.80
CA ALA A 134 13.62 6.75 7.16
C ALA A 134 13.16 5.61 8.09
N ASN A 135 12.06 4.93 7.77
CA ASN A 135 11.54 3.80 8.57
C ASN A 135 12.18 2.44 8.25
N ALA A 136 13.33 2.41 7.56
CA ALA A 136 14.12 1.18 7.39
C ALA A 136 15.25 1.03 8.45
N THR A 137 15.48 2.06 9.27
CA THR A 137 16.52 2.08 10.31
C THR A 137 16.07 2.78 11.59
N SER A 138 14.78 2.70 11.95
CA SER A 138 14.36 2.87 13.35
C SER A 138 14.33 1.50 14.00
N ASP A 139 15.52 1.15 14.45
CA ASP A 139 15.90 0.01 15.25
C ASP A 139 15.04 -0.12 16.53
N SER A 140 15.16 -1.31 17.09
CA SER A 140 15.05 -1.60 18.51
C SER A 140 15.28 -0.41 19.47
N SER A 141 14.50 -0.42 20.56
CA SER A 141 14.72 0.27 21.84
C SER A 141 14.42 1.79 21.90
N PRO A 142 13.40 2.23 22.67
CA PRO A 142 13.36 3.60 23.16
C PRO A 142 14.19 3.68 24.44
N GLU A 143 15.50 3.90 24.31
CA GLU A 143 16.24 4.52 25.42
C GLU A 143 15.80 5.98 25.47
N SER A 144 14.92 6.29 26.43
CA SER A 144 14.42 7.63 26.72
C SER A 144 15.53 8.48 27.34
N PRO A 145 15.98 9.56 26.69
CA PRO A 145 16.88 10.52 27.30
C PRO A 145 16.02 11.65 27.91
N ASN A 146 15.39 11.38 29.06
CA ASN A 146 15.09 12.35 30.12
C ASN A 146 14.24 11.72 31.24
N ALA A 147 14.87 10.91 32.09
CA ALA A 147 14.40 10.74 33.45
C ALA A 147 15.00 11.86 34.31
N HIS A 148 14.27 12.96 34.50
CA HIS A 148 14.52 13.84 35.64
C HIS A 148 14.05 13.12 36.92
N PRO A 149 14.86 13.06 37.99
CA PRO A 149 14.46 12.39 39.21
C PRO A 149 13.36 13.23 39.89
N ILE A 150 12.16 12.66 40.02
CA ILE A 150 11.13 13.23 40.88
C ILE A 150 11.67 13.14 42.31
N ARG A 151 11.89 14.31 42.93
CA ARG A 151 12.20 14.40 44.36
C ARG A 151 10.99 13.87 45.13
N GLU A 152 11.21 12.82 45.93
CA GLU A 152 10.27 12.41 46.97
C GLU A 152 10.00 13.61 47.89
N ILE A 153 8.72 13.98 47.99
CA ILE A 153 8.23 14.85 49.06
C ILE A 153 7.79 13.89 50.16
N SER A 154 8.67 13.66 51.13
CA SER A 154 8.28 13.05 52.40
C SER A 154 7.49 14.08 53.20
N ILE A 155 6.27 13.69 53.56
CA ILE A 155 5.42 14.34 54.53
C ILE A 155 5.72 13.69 55.89
N GLU A 156 6.50 14.39 56.73
CA GLU A 156 6.39 14.46 58.20
C GLU A 156 7.05 15.75 58.70
#